data_AF-A0A8J6ZY41-F1
#
_entry.id   AF-A0A8J6ZY41-F1
#
_cell.length_a   1.000
_cell.length_b   1.000
_cell.length_c   1.000
_cell.angle_alpha   90.00
_cell.angle_beta   90.00
_cell.angle_gamma   90.00
#
_symmetry.space_group_name_H-M   'P 1'
#
loop_
_entity.id
_entity.type
_entity.pdbx_description
1 polymer ?
#
loop_
_entity_poly.entity_id
_entity_poly.type
_entity_poly.pdbx_seq_one_letter_code
_entity_poly.pdbx_strand_id
1 'polypeptide(L)'
;MKKPNFQAWLQQKVGDEPEVILAGKLEYLRLYLTDAMREIRNKAGLTQAQLAEKLGVQQAAVSKLESALKEHELESVLHYLHALGADLLVAVKQGDELYQASDNEGVLLVDVPDVVFQKALAANMSVREYVRVAVEKFSSGDDVVKFLESNDPTAVKVRERLGTRTIQEIAVELEKCLSFSEEEDRIFAVKNVLAANVLCGESNRGTSDEIDEIELLDLAEELLEKLADI
;
A
#
# COMPACT_ATOMS: atom_id res chain seq x y z
N MET A 1 -7.29 27.32 5.40
CA MET A 1 -7.92 27.38 4.05
C MET A 1 -8.27 25.95 3.64
N LYS A 2 -9.34 25.72 2.87
CA LYS A 2 -9.56 24.40 2.24
C LYS A 2 -8.38 24.13 1.30
N LYS A 3 -7.71 22.99 1.44
CA LYS A 3 -6.62 22.60 0.53
C LYS A 3 -7.19 22.53 -0.90
N PRO A 4 -6.69 23.34 -1.84
CA PRO A 4 -7.17 23.28 -3.21
C PRO A 4 -6.85 21.91 -3.81
N ASN A 5 -7.89 21.21 -4.29
CA ASN A 5 -7.74 19.89 -4.90
C ASN A 5 -7.13 20.04 -6.31
N PHE A 6 -5.89 19.58 -6.48
CA PHE A 6 -5.16 19.63 -7.75
C PHE A 6 -5.94 18.99 -8.89
N GLN A 7 -6.53 17.82 -8.64
CA GLN A 7 -7.28 17.05 -9.63
C GLN A 7 -8.52 17.82 -10.08
N ALA A 8 -9.24 18.46 -9.14
CA ALA A 8 -10.41 19.26 -9.46
C ALA A 8 -10.07 20.53 -10.27
N TRP A 9 -8.91 21.14 -9.99
CA TRP A 9 -8.43 22.31 -10.75
C TRP A 9 -7.93 21.93 -12.15
N LEU A 10 -7.20 20.81 -12.30
CA LEU A 10 -6.81 20.29 -13.62
C LEU A 10 -8.02 19.89 -14.48
N GLN A 11 -9.08 19.39 -13.84
CA GLN A 11 -10.34 19.05 -14.52
C GLN A 11 -11.16 20.30 -14.88
N GLN A 12 -10.85 21.45 -14.29
CA GLN A 12 -11.44 22.72 -14.67
C GLN A 12 -10.86 23.13 -16.03
N LYS A 13 -11.66 23.08 -17.10
CA LYS A 13 -11.23 23.43 -18.45
C LYS A 13 -10.81 24.91 -18.53
N VAL A 14 -9.53 25.19 -18.28
CA VAL A 14 -8.91 26.51 -18.53
C VAL A 14 -8.53 26.67 -20.01
N GLY A 15 -8.32 25.55 -20.72
CA GLY A 15 -8.06 25.47 -22.16
C GLY A 15 -7.42 24.13 -22.54
N ASP A 16 -7.53 23.70 -23.80
CA ASP A 16 -6.93 22.44 -24.30
C ASP A 16 -5.51 22.66 -24.88
N GLU A 17 -5.00 23.89 -24.85
CA GLU A 17 -3.68 24.25 -25.38
C GLU A 17 -2.55 23.75 -24.46
N PRO A 18 -1.51 23.07 -24.99
CA PRO A 18 -0.42 22.52 -24.19
C PRO A 18 0.31 23.55 -23.32
N GLU A 19 0.51 24.76 -23.84
CA GLU A 19 1.20 25.85 -23.13
C GLU A 19 0.38 26.35 -21.93
N VAL A 20 -0.94 26.46 -22.08
CA VAL A 20 -1.86 26.88 -21.02
C VAL A 20 -1.90 25.83 -19.89
N ILE A 21 -1.94 24.55 -20.26
CA ILE A 21 -1.90 23.44 -19.30
C ILE A 21 -0.57 23.46 -18.52
N LEU A 22 0.56 23.64 -19.20
CA LEU A 22 1.88 23.69 -18.56
C LEU A 22 2.00 24.89 -17.61
N ALA A 23 1.64 26.08 -18.07
CA ALA A 23 1.69 27.29 -17.26
C ALA A 23 0.85 27.14 -15.98
N GLY A 24 -0.35 26.57 -16.12
CA GLY A 24 -1.20 26.32 -14.97
C GLY A 24 -0.64 25.27 -14.01
N LYS A 25 -0.05 24.17 -14.51
CA LYS A 25 0.64 23.17 -13.65
C LYS A 25 1.78 23.79 -12.84
N LEU A 26 2.58 24.66 -13.48
CA LEU A 26 3.67 25.38 -12.83
C LEU A 26 3.15 26.32 -11.73
N GLU A 27 2.10 27.08 -12.02
CA GLU A 27 1.50 28.00 -11.05
C GLU A 27 0.91 27.25 -9.86
N TYR A 28 0.23 26.13 -10.11
CA TYR A 28 -0.30 25.28 -9.06
C TYR A 28 0.82 24.75 -8.16
N LEU A 29 1.90 24.21 -8.75
CA LEU A 29 3.04 23.69 -8.00
C LEU A 29 3.67 24.78 -7.11
N ARG A 30 3.89 25.98 -7.65
CA ARG A 30 4.44 27.12 -6.91
C ARG A 30 3.55 27.51 -5.73
N LEU A 31 2.25 27.63 -5.95
CA LEU A 31 1.28 27.99 -4.91
C LEU A 31 1.27 26.96 -3.78
N TYR A 32 1.19 25.68 -4.12
CA TYR A 32 1.09 24.60 -3.14
C TYR A 32 2.38 24.43 -2.35
N LEU A 33 3.53 24.49 -3.03
CA LEU A 33 4.84 24.40 -2.39
C LEU A 33 5.07 25.56 -1.41
N THR A 34 4.69 26.78 -1.82
CA THR A 34 4.73 27.96 -0.95
C THR A 34 3.89 27.78 0.31
N ASP A 35 2.66 27.27 0.17
CA ASP A 35 1.76 27.03 1.30
C ASP A 35 2.32 25.97 2.24
N ALA A 36 2.82 24.86 1.70
CA ALA A 36 3.47 23.79 2.47
C ALA A 36 4.69 24.30 3.24
N MET A 37 5.57 25.08 2.61
CA MET A 37 6.74 25.69 3.26
C MET A 37 6.33 26.56 4.45
N ARG A 38 5.32 27.43 4.25
CA ARG A 38 4.77 28.28 5.33
C ARG A 38 4.19 27.45 6.47
N GLU A 39 3.43 26.40 6.16
CA GLU A 39 2.88 25.49 7.17
C GLU A 39 3.98 24.81 7.99
N ILE A 40 5.03 24.30 7.33
CA ILE A 40 6.16 23.63 8.00
C ILE A 40 6.90 24.62 8.90
N ARG A 41 7.20 25.83 8.41
CA ARG A 41 7.82 26.88 9.24
C ARG A 41 6.95 27.24 10.45
N ASN A 42 5.64 27.39 10.25
CA ASN A 42 4.72 27.70 11.34
C ASN A 42 4.65 26.57 12.38
N LYS A 43 4.67 25.30 11.95
CA LYS A 43 4.74 24.13 12.85
C LYS A 43 6.05 24.08 13.63
N ALA A 44 7.14 24.54 13.03
CA ALA A 44 8.43 24.72 13.71
C ALA A 44 8.46 25.93 14.66
N GLY A 45 7.41 26.76 14.70
CA GLY A 45 7.32 27.94 15.58
C GLY A 45 8.24 29.09 15.18
N LEU A 46 8.76 29.10 13.95
CA LEU A 46 9.74 30.10 13.49
C LEU A 46 9.07 31.25 12.75
N THR A 47 9.57 32.47 12.97
CA THR A 47 9.29 33.61 12.10
C THR A 47 10.15 33.55 10.84
N GLN A 48 9.79 34.33 9.81
CA GLN A 48 10.60 34.44 8.59
C GLN A 48 12.02 34.95 8.88
N ALA A 49 12.18 35.87 9.84
CA ALA A 49 13.49 36.41 10.21
C ALA A 49 14.37 35.34 10.88
N GLN A 50 13.80 34.55 11.80
CA GLN A 50 14.54 33.47 12.47
C GLN A 50 14.92 32.35 11.50
N LEU A 51 14.05 32.00 10.55
CA LEU A 51 14.41 31.04 9.51
C LEU A 51 15.50 31.59 8.59
N ALA A 52 15.44 32.88 8.24
CA ALA A 52 16.48 33.53 7.44
C ALA A 52 17.84 33.51 8.14
N GLU A 53 17.87 33.78 9.44
CA GLU A 53 19.06 33.67 10.28
C GLU A 53 19.61 32.24 10.28
N LYS A 54 18.75 31.23 10.45
CA LYS A 54 19.14 29.81 10.39
C LYS A 54 19.72 29.40 9.03
N LEU A 55 19.21 29.99 7.96
CA LEU A 55 19.67 29.77 6.59
C LEU A 55 20.90 30.61 6.22
N GLY A 56 21.32 31.56 7.07
CA GLY A 56 22.41 32.49 6.76
C GLY A 56 22.08 33.48 5.64
N VAL A 57 20.80 33.79 5.42
CA VAL A 57 20.31 34.69 4.36
C VAL A 57 19.54 35.86 4.95
N GLN A 58 19.23 36.86 4.11
CA GLN A 58 18.38 37.98 4.52
C GLN A 58 16.90 37.56 4.59
N GLN A 59 16.12 38.18 5.49
CA GLN A 59 14.69 37.91 5.62
C GLN A 59 13.90 38.16 4.31
N ALA A 60 14.36 39.08 3.46
CA ALA A 60 13.81 39.30 2.14
C ALA A 60 13.89 38.05 1.23
N ALA A 61 14.94 37.23 1.36
CA ALA A 61 15.07 35.99 0.59
C ALA A 61 14.01 34.96 1.00
N VAL A 62 13.77 34.81 2.31
CA VAL A 62 12.70 33.94 2.84
C VAL A 62 11.32 34.46 2.44
N SER A 63 11.09 35.77 2.49
CA SER A 63 9.84 36.38 2.02
C SER A 63 9.59 36.13 0.53
N LYS A 64 10.65 36.20 -0.29
CA LYS A 64 10.58 35.86 -1.72
C LYS A 64 10.24 34.38 -1.92
N LEU A 65 10.86 33.47 -1.19
CA LEU A 65 10.60 32.02 -1.26
C LEU A 65 9.20 31.64 -0.79
N GLU A 66 8.66 32.37 0.18
CA GLU A 66 7.28 32.19 0.64
C GLU A 66 6.26 32.96 -0.21
N SER A 67 6.60 33.41 -1.42
CA SER A 67 5.70 34.17 -2.29
C SER A 67 5.45 33.45 -3.61
N ALA A 68 4.23 32.93 -3.79
CA ALA A 68 3.83 32.25 -5.03
C ALA A 68 3.92 33.12 -6.30
N LEU A 69 3.99 34.45 -6.15
CA LEU A 69 4.13 35.40 -7.26
C LEU A 69 5.57 35.52 -7.78
N LYS A 70 6.52 34.79 -7.19
CA LYS A 70 7.95 34.84 -7.53
C LYS A 70 8.43 33.46 -7.92
N GLU A 71 9.39 33.42 -8.83
CA GLU A 71 10.06 32.18 -9.17
C GLU A 71 11.05 31.80 -8.07
N HIS A 72 11.19 30.49 -7.87
CA HIS A 72 12.06 29.90 -6.86
C HIS A 72 12.98 28.91 -7.54
N GLU A 73 14.27 29.01 -7.26
CA GLU A 73 15.22 27.95 -7.60
C GLU A 73 14.92 26.73 -6.71
N LEU A 74 14.97 25.54 -7.32
CA LEU A 74 14.64 24.29 -6.62
C LEU A 74 15.60 24.07 -5.44
N GLU A 75 16.87 24.37 -5.63
CA GLU A 75 17.93 24.30 -4.64
C GLU A 75 17.62 25.16 -3.41
N SER A 76 17.08 26.36 -3.62
CA SER A 76 16.68 27.25 -2.53
C SER A 76 15.50 26.68 -1.73
N VAL A 77 14.56 26.01 -2.39
CA VAL A 77 13.46 25.31 -1.72
C VAL A 77 14.00 24.12 -0.91
N LEU A 78 14.91 23.34 -1.48
CA LEU A 78 15.52 22.20 -0.79
C LEU A 78 16.28 22.63 0.46
N HIS A 79 17.09 23.69 0.37
CA HIS A 79 17.78 24.25 1.54
C HIS A 79 16.81 24.75 2.61
N TYR A 80 15.74 25.43 2.22
CA TYR A 80 14.68 25.87 3.14
C TYR A 80 14.08 24.68 3.89
N LEU A 81 13.68 23.62 3.17
CA LEU A 81 13.03 22.44 3.75
C LEU A 81 14.00 21.67 4.64
N HIS A 82 15.24 21.45 4.19
CA HIS A 82 16.29 20.80 4.97
C HIS A 82 16.57 21.55 6.28
N ALA A 83 16.61 22.89 6.27
CA ALA A 83 16.79 23.68 7.49
C ALA A 83 15.65 23.48 8.51
N LEU A 84 14.49 23.01 8.07
CA LEU A 84 13.35 22.67 8.92
C LEU A 84 13.24 21.17 9.20
N GLY A 85 14.18 20.35 8.73
CA GLY A 85 14.14 18.89 8.87
C GLY A 85 13.04 18.24 8.02
N ALA A 86 12.68 18.85 6.89
CA ALA A 86 11.71 18.33 5.95
C ALA A 86 12.38 17.96 4.63
N ASP A 87 11.89 16.90 3.99
CA ASP A 87 12.33 16.45 2.67
C ASP A 87 11.28 16.77 1.61
N LEU A 88 11.73 17.14 0.41
CA LEU A 88 10.87 17.26 -0.76
C LEU A 88 10.86 15.92 -1.50
N LEU A 89 9.71 15.24 -1.48
CA LEU A 89 9.53 14.01 -2.24
C LEU A 89 9.02 14.34 -3.66
N VAL A 90 9.71 13.83 -4.69
CA VAL A 90 9.41 14.10 -6.10
C VAL A 90 9.41 12.79 -6.89
N ALA A 91 8.37 12.60 -7.71
CA ALA A 91 8.28 11.52 -8.66
C ALA A 91 7.84 12.02 -10.04
N VAL A 92 8.27 11.32 -11.08
CA VAL A 92 7.89 11.55 -12.48
C VAL A 92 7.07 10.36 -12.94
N LYS A 93 5.89 10.61 -13.51
CA LYS A 93 5.02 9.57 -14.06
C LYS A 93 5.01 9.63 -15.59
N GLN A 94 5.26 8.50 -16.24
CA GLN A 94 5.14 8.33 -17.69
C GLN A 94 4.30 7.08 -17.98
N GLY A 95 3.05 7.27 -18.42
CA GLY A 95 2.11 6.14 -18.53
C GLY A 95 1.89 5.50 -17.17
N ASP A 96 2.18 4.20 -17.05
CA ASP A 96 2.08 3.44 -15.81
C ASP A 96 3.42 3.39 -15.03
N GLU A 97 4.50 3.92 -15.61
CA GLU A 97 5.81 3.94 -14.96
C GLU A 97 5.95 5.14 -14.01
N LEU A 98 6.51 4.89 -12.83
CA LEU A 98 6.79 5.90 -11.81
C LEU A 98 8.28 5.91 -11.47
N TYR A 99 8.90 7.06 -11.68
CA TYR A 99 10.32 7.30 -11.41
C TYR A 99 10.43 8.21 -10.19
N GLN A 100 10.85 7.65 -9.05
CA GLN A 100 11.11 8.44 -7.85
C GLN A 100 12.47 9.12 -7.96
N ALA A 101 12.47 10.45 -7.96
CA ALA A 101 13.68 11.28 -8.08
C ALA A 101 14.25 11.71 -6.71
N SER A 102 13.42 11.71 -5.66
CA SER A 102 13.85 11.98 -4.29
C SER A 102 14.28 10.68 -3.59
N ASP A 103 15.52 10.61 -3.16
CA ASP A 103 15.99 9.56 -2.26
C ASP A 103 15.48 9.84 -0.84
N ASN A 104 14.89 8.84 -0.20
CA ASN A 104 14.56 8.90 1.22
C ASN A 104 14.59 7.46 1.76
N GLU A 105 15.44 7.22 2.76
CA GLU A 105 15.79 5.91 3.33
C GLU A 105 14.55 5.12 3.76
N GLY A 106 13.93 4.39 2.82
CA GLY A 106 12.78 3.52 3.06
C GLY A 106 11.39 4.11 2.79
N VAL A 107 11.27 5.27 2.14
CA VAL A 107 9.95 5.82 1.75
C VAL A 107 9.75 5.75 0.24
N LEU A 108 8.85 4.87 -0.20
CA LEU A 108 8.38 4.79 -1.59
C LEU A 108 7.21 5.75 -1.81
N LEU A 109 7.32 6.62 -2.83
CA LEU A 109 6.16 7.35 -3.34
C LEU A 109 5.32 6.40 -4.19
N VAL A 110 4.03 6.25 -3.83
CA VAL A 110 3.08 5.42 -4.56
C VAL A 110 1.97 6.31 -5.09
N ASP A 111 1.65 6.15 -6.38
CA ASP A 111 0.46 6.77 -6.97
C ASP A 111 -0.79 6.03 -6.47
N VAL A 112 -1.52 6.66 -5.55
CA VAL A 112 -2.69 6.07 -4.90
C VAL A 112 -3.96 6.70 -5.52
N PRO A 113 -4.87 5.90 -6.10
CA PRO A 113 -6.11 6.43 -6.69
C PRO A 113 -7.00 7.16 -5.69
N ASP A 114 -7.73 8.18 -6.16
CA ASP A 114 -8.66 8.99 -5.35
C ASP A 114 -9.71 8.15 -4.62
N VAL A 115 -10.09 6.98 -5.14
CA VAL A 115 -11.02 6.05 -4.50
C VAL A 115 -10.49 5.60 -3.12
N VAL A 116 -9.19 5.39 -2.99
CA VAL A 116 -8.56 5.01 -1.71
C VAL A 116 -8.63 6.18 -0.73
N PHE A 117 -8.44 7.41 -1.20
CA PHE A 117 -8.59 8.60 -0.37
C PHE A 117 -10.01 8.72 0.21
N GLN A 118 -11.05 8.48 -0.60
CA GLN A 118 -12.45 8.50 -0.13
C GLN A 118 -12.72 7.40 0.91
N LYS A 119 -12.17 6.20 0.69
CA LYS A 119 -12.30 5.10 1.66
C LYS A 119 -11.60 5.41 2.99
N ALA A 120 -10.41 6.03 2.95
CA ALA A 120 -9.68 6.45 4.14
C ALA A 120 -10.46 7.52 4.93
N LEU A 121 -11.06 8.49 4.24
CA LEU A 121 -11.92 9.49 4.85
C LEU A 121 -13.16 8.88 5.50
N ALA A 122 -13.82 7.94 4.82
CA ALA A 122 -14.99 7.23 5.38
C ALA A 122 -14.63 6.43 6.64
N ALA A 123 -13.40 5.93 6.72
CA ALA A 123 -12.85 5.25 7.89
C ALA A 123 -12.31 6.21 8.97
N ASN A 124 -12.34 7.53 8.74
CA ASN A 124 -11.73 8.54 9.60
C ASN A 124 -10.24 8.29 9.90
N MET A 125 -9.52 7.73 8.91
CA MET A 125 -8.10 7.38 8.99
C MET A 125 -7.29 8.25 8.02
N SER A 126 -5.98 8.37 8.27
CA SER A 126 -5.07 8.90 7.25
C SER A 126 -4.95 7.90 6.09
N VAL A 127 -4.67 8.36 4.87
CA VAL A 127 -4.47 7.47 3.72
C VAL A 127 -3.35 6.47 3.96
N ARG A 128 -2.25 6.93 4.57
CA ARG A 128 -1.11 6.07 4.93
C ARG A 128 -1.55 4.96 5.89
N GLU A 129 -2.34 5.31 6.90
CA GLU A 129 -2.87 4.35 7.87
C GLU A 129 -3.80 3.34 7.20
N TYR A 130 -4.72 3.83 6.38
CA TYR A 130 -5.67 2.99 5.66
C TYR A 130 -4.96 1.98 4.75
N VAL A 131 -3.95 2.43 3.99
CA VAL A 131 -3.15 1.55 3.14
C VAL A 131 -2.36 0.56 3.97
N ARG A 132 -1.76 0.97 5.10
CA ARG A 132 -1.04 0.03 5.98
C ARG A 132 -1.96 -1.08 6.50
N VAL A 133 -3.11 -0.72 7.06
CA VAL A 133 -4.11 -1.68 7.56
C VAL A 133 -4.63 -2.57 6.43
N ALA A 134 -4.84 -2.02 5.24
CA ALA A 134 -5.25 -2.82 4.09
C ALA A 134 -4.17 -3.84 3.71
N VAL A 135 -2.90 -3.42 3.61
CA VAL A 135 -1.77 -4.29 3.29
C VAL A 135 -1.55 -5.33 4.38
N GLU A 136 -1.67 -4.99 5.66
CA GLU A 136 -1.59 -5.94 6.78
C GLU A 136 -2.64 -7.04 6.65
N LYS A 137 -3.89 -6.71 6.28
CA LYS A 137 -4.94 -7.71 6.01
C LYS A 137 -4.63 -8.63 4.83
N PHE A 138 -3.92 -8.13 3.82
CA PHE A 138 -3.44 -8.97 2.72
C PHE A 138 -2.18 -9.76 3.09
N SER A 139 -1.38 -9.25 4.03
CA SER A 139 -0.16 -9.89 4.51
C SER A 139 -0.44 -11.02 5.51
N SER A 140 -1.67 -11.13 6.03
CA SER A 140 -2.14 -12.31 6.79
C SER A 140 -2.03 -13.61 5.99
N GLY A 141 -1.87 -13.55 4.67
CA GLY A 141 -1.54 -14.70 3.83
C GLY A 141 -0.11 -15.19 3.93
N ASP A 142 0.82 -14.32 4.34
CA ASP A 142 2.24 -14.65 4.50
C ASP A 142 2.48 -15.57 5.71
N ASP A 143 1.57 -15.56 6.68
CA ASP A 143 1.63 -16.47 7.84
C ASP A 143 1.18 -17.89 7.46
N VAL A 144 0.21 -18.03 6.54
CA VAL A 144 -0.16 -19.32 5.93
C VAL A 144 1.00 -19.87 5.10
N VAL A 145 1.68 -19.02 4.33
CA VAL A 145 2.88 -19.41 3.57
C VAL A 145 4.01 -19.86 4.51
N LYS A 146 4.31 -19.09 5.57
CA LYS A 146 5.31 -19.47 6.59
C LYS A 146 4.96 -20.78 7.29
N PHE A 147 3.68 -21.00 7.59
CA PHE A 147 3.21 -22.26 8.17
C PHE A 147 3.43 -23.44 7.22
N LEU A 148 3.08 -23.29 5.94
CA LEU A 148 3.27 -24.32 4.92
C LEU A 148 4.76 -24.60 4.63
N GLU A 149 5.64 -23.62 4.80
CA GLU A 149 7.09 -23.78 4.71
C GLU A 149 7.71 -24.45 5.95
N SER A 150 7.04 -24.39 7.10
CA SER A 150 7.51 -24.95 8.36
C SER A 150 7.64 -26.48 8.31
N ASN A 151 8.45 -27.04 9.23
CA ASN A 151 8.59 -28.50 9.39
C ASN A 151 7.48 -29.11 10.27
N ASP A 152 6.35 -28.43 10.42
CA ASP A 152 5.22 -28.97 11.16
C ASP A 152 4.71 -30.26 10.47
N PRO A 153 4.41 -31.34 11.22
CA PRO A 153 3.94 -32.60 10.66
C PRO A 153 2.70 -32.45 9.77
N THR A 154 1.81 -31.52 10.09
CA THR A 154 0.58 -31.22 9.34
C THR A 154 0.93 -30.52 8.02
N ALA A 155 1.85 -29.54 8.03
CA ALA A 155 2.35 -28.87 6.83
C ALA A 155 3.14 -29.82 5.90
N VAL A 156 3.91 -30.76 6.45
CA VAL A 156 4.62 -31.80 5.67
C VAL A 156 3.62 -32.73 4.97
N LYS A 157 2.58 -33.21 5.66
CA LYS A 157 1.52 -34.05 5.08
C LYS A 157 0.77 -33.34 3.95
N VAL A 158 0.47 -32.05 4.13
CA VAL A 158 -0.21 -31.23 3.12
C VAL A 158 0.66 -31.05 1.87
N ARG A 159 1.97 -30.80 2.04
CA ARG A 159 2.93 -30.72 0.93
C ARG A 159 3.10 -32.04 0.19
N GLU A 160 3.14 -33.16 0.92
CA GLU A 160 3.27 -34.50 0.34
C GLU A 160 2.05 -34.86 -0.52
N ARG A 161 0.84 -34.51 -0.06
CA ARG A 161 -0.42 -34.78 -0.77
C ARG A 161 -0.67 -33.85 -1.96
N LEU A 162 -0.29 -32.58 -1.85
CA LEU A 162 -0.51 -31.55 -2.87
C LEU A 162 0.70 -31.35 -3.80
N GLY A 163 1.68 -32.27 -3.80
CA GLY A 163 3.02 -32.13 -4.40
C GLY A 163 3.12 -31.74 -5.89
N THR A 164 2.00 -31.54 -6.60
CA THR A 164 1.93 -30.97 -7.95
C THR A 164 1.69 -29.45 -7.97
N ARG A 165 1.24 -28.85 -6.86
CA ARG A 165 0.92 -27.41 -6.75
C ARG A 165 2.03 -26.64 -6.03
N THR A 166 2.17 -25.36 -6.36
CA THR A 166 3.13 -24.49 -5.67
C THR A 166 2.61 -24.08 -4.29
N ILE A 167 3.52 -23.82 -3.34
CA ILE A 167 3.17 -23.40 -1.96
C ILE A 167 2.29 -22.14 -1.97
N GLN A 168 2.53 -21.24 -2.92
CA GLN A 168 1.78 -19.99 -3.10
C GLN A 168 0.34 -20.23 -3.58
N GLU A 169 0.13 -21.16 -4.51
CA GLU A 169 -1.22 -21.54 -4.95
C GLU A 169 -2.02 -22.21 -3.83
N ILE A 170 -1.35 -23.03 -3.01
CA ILE A 170 -1.97 -23.70 -1.86
C ILE A 170 -2.37 -22.66 -0.81
N ALA A 171 -1.50 -21.71 -0.48
CA ALA A 171 -1.80 -20.64 0.47
C ALA A 171 -3.00 -19.80 0.03
N VAL A 172 -3.05 -19.39 -1.23
CA VAL A 172 -4.17 -18.60 -1.78
C VAL A 172 -5.50 -19.35 -1.71
N GLU A 173 -5.52 -20.67 -1.97
CA GLU A 173 -6.74 -21.47 -1.85
C GLU A 173 -7.15 -21.69 -0.39
N LEU A 174 -6.19 -21.89 0.52
CA LEU A 174 -6.47 -21.99 1.95
C LEU A 174 -7.00 -20.66 2.53
N GLU A 175 -6.45 -19.52 2.11
CA GLU A 175 -6.97 -18.19 2.48
C GLU A 175 -8.41 -17.97 2.00
N LYS A 176 -8.73 -18.40 0.77
CA LYS A 176 -10.11 -18.40 0.29
C LYS A 176 -11.01 -19.27 1.16
N CYS A 177 -10.53 -20.42 1.62
CA CYS A 177 -11.28 -21.29 2.52
C CYS A 177 -11.47 -20.65 3.91
N LEU A 178 -10.47 -19.95 4.44
CA LEU A 178 -10.57 -19.23 5.72
C LEU A 178 -11.55 -18.05 5.66
N SER A 179 -11.88 -17.55 4.47
CA SER A 179 -12.84 -16.46 4.29
C SER A 179 -14.32 -16.85 4.52
N PHE A 180 -14.64 -18.14 4.63
CA PHE A 180 -15.99 -18.61 4.93
C PHE A 180 -16.39 -18.34 6.39
N SER A 181 -17.67 -18.06 6.64
CA SER A 181 -18.17 -17.66 7.96
C SER A 181 -18.44 -18.82 8.92
N GLU A 182 -18.67 -20.04 8.40
CA GLU A 182 -19.02 -21.22 9.20
C GLU A 182 -17.83 -22.19 9.26
N GLU A 183 -17.54 -22.74 10.45
CA GLU A 183 -16.42 -23.68 10.66
C GLU A 183 -16.59 -25.00 9.89
N GLU A 184 -17.82 -25.51 9.81
CA GLU A 184 -18.15 -26.71 9.02
C GLU A 184 -17.86 -26.51 7.52
N ASP A 185 -18.19 -25.32 6.99
CA ASP A 185 -17.90 -24.94 5.60
C ASP A 185 -16.40 -24.78 5.35
N ARG A 186 -15.63 -24.29 6.34
CA ARG A 186 -14.17 -24.19 6.25
C ARG A 186 -13.54 -25.58 6.15
N ILE A 187 -13.93 -26.50 7.02
CA ILE A 187 -13.41 -27.87 7.05
C ILE A 187 -13.69 -28.56 5.73
N PHE A 188 -14.91 -28.42 5.19
CA PHE A 188 -15.28 -29.02 3.92
C PHE A 188 -14.56 -28.39 2.72
N ALA A 189 -14.37 -27.07 2.72
CA ALA A 189 -13.63 -26.36 1.68
C ALA A 189 -12.16 -26.80 1.65
N VAL A 190 -11.51 -26.90 2.82
CA VAL A 190 -10.12 -27.38 2.93
C VAL A 190 -10.02 -28.86 2.55
N LYS A 191 -10.95 -29.72 2.97
CA LYS A 191 -11.05 -31.12 2.51
C LYS A 191 -11.08 -31.19 0.98
N ASN A 192 -11.90 -30.36 0.34
CA ASN A 192 -12.02 -30.34 -1.12
C ASN A 192 -10.73 -29.88 -1.82
N VAL A 193 -10.01 -28.92 -1.23
CA VAL A 193 -8.70 -28.48 -1.73
C VAL A 193 -7.66 -29.61 -1.63
N LEU A 194 -7.65 -30.37 -0.52
CA LEU A 194 -6.78 -31.53 -0.32
C LEU A 194 -7.17 -32.72 -1.23
N ALA A 195 -8.46 -32.92 -1.47
CA ALA A 195 -9.01 -33.96 -2.34
C ALA A 195 -8.88 -33.63 -3.84
N ALA A 196 -8.62 -32.37 -4.21
CA ALA A 196 -8.56 -31.95 -5.61
C ALA A 196 -7.44 -32.61 -6.44
N ASN A 197 -6.47 -33.27 -5.80
CA ASN A 197 -5.47 -34.11 -6.49
C ASN A 197 -5.97 -35.55 -6.73
N VAL A 198 -6.94 -36.03 -5.93
CA VAL A 198 -7.53 -37.37 -6.01
C VAL A 198 -8.50 -37.49 -7.20
N LEU A 199 -9.10 -36.38 -7.65
CA LEU A 199 -10.04 -36.35 -8.80
C LEU A 199 -9.39 -36.62 -10.17
N CYS A 200 -8.06 -36.76 -10.25
CA CYS A 200 -7.38 -37.24 -11.46
C CYS A 200 -7.09 -38.75 -11.46
N GLY A 201 -7.39 -39.46 -10.36
CA GLY A 201 -7.24 -40.90 -10.23
C GLY A 201 -8.55 -41.64 -10.48
N GLU A 202 -8.66 -42.23 -11.65
CA GLU A 202 -9.65 -43.21 -12.13
C GLU A 202 -10.69 -43.76 -11.14
N SER A 203 -11.96 -43.63 -11.55
CA SER A 203 -13.10 -44.44 -11.15
C SER A 203 -12.75 -45.91 -10.87
N ASN A 204 -12.69 -46.31 -9.61
CA ASN A 204 -12.85 -47.71 -9.23
C ASN A 204 -13.67 -47.82 -7.94
N ARG A 205 -14.96 -48.13 -8.12
CA ARG A 205 -15.90 -48.49 -7.06
C ARG A 205 -15.33 -49.62 -6.20
N GLY A 206 -15.05 -49.33 -4.93
CA GLY A 206 -14.81 -50.37 -3.94
C GLY A 206 -14.37 -49.87 -2.57
N THR A 207 -15.32 -49.44 -1.73
CA THR A 207 -15.27 -49.52 -0.25
C THR A 207 -14.03 -49.00 0.51
N SER A 208 -13.08 -48.33 -0.13
CA SER A 208 -11.94 -47.63 0.48
C SER A 208 -12.15 -46.12 0.60
N ASP A 209 -13.09 -45.56 -0.18
CA ASP A 209 -13.32 -44.11 -0.27
C ASP A 209 -13.72 -43.47 1.07
N GLU A 210 -14.42 -44.19 1.96
CA GLU A 210 -14.83 -43.65 3.28
C GLU A 210 -13.65 -43.46 4.24
N ILE A 211 -12.61 -44.29 4.16
CA ILE A 211 -11.44 -44.22 5.06
C ILE A 211 -10.56 -43.03 4.66
N ASP A 212 -10.36 -42.84 3.35
CA ASP A 212 -9.65 -41.66 2.82
C ASP A 212 -10.42 -40.36 3.10
N GLU A 213 -11.76 -40.39 3.07
CA GLU A 213 -12.58 -39.21 3.38
C GLU A 213 -12.52 -38.78 4.85
N ILE A 214 -12.46 -39.74 5.79
CA ILE A 214 -12.32 -39.45 7.23
C ILE A 214 -10.92 -38.94 7.54
N GLU A 215 -9.87 -39.56 6.98
CA GLU A 215 -8.49 -39.08 7.16
C GLU A 215 -8.28 -37.67 6.59
N LEU A 216 -8.97 -37.32 5.50
CA LEU A 216 -8.95 -35.97 4.91
C LEU A 216 -9.71 -34.95 5.74
N LEU A 217 -10.78 -35.36 6.42
CA LEU A 217 -11.52 -34.51 7.36
C LEU A 217 -10.70 -34.24 8.63
N ASP A 218 -10.03 -35.27 9.17
CA ASP A 218 -9.17 -35.13 10.35
C ASP A 218 -7.97 -34.21 10.05
N LEU A 219 -7.32 -34.38 8.89
CA LEU A 219 -6.26 -33.47 8.43
C LEU A 219 -6.82 -32.06 8.14
N ALA A 220 -8.06 -32.02 7.65
CA ALA A 220 -8.96 -30.87 7.54
C ALA A 220 -8.95 -29.96 8.78
N GLU A 221 -9.38 -30.60 9.86
CA GLU A 221 -9.62 -30.03 11.17
C GLU A 221 -8.28 -29.65 11.84
N GLU A 222 -7.28 -30.53 11.80
CA GLU A 222 -5.95 -30.28 12.38
C GLU A 222 -5.25 -29.08 11.72
N LEU A 223 -5.41 -28.92 10.41
CA LEU A 223 -4.88 -27.77 9.67
C LEU A 223 -5.58 -26.47 10.08
N LEU A 224 -6.90 -26.50 10.22
CA LEU A 224 -7.68 -25.31 10.61
C LEU A 224 -7.41 -24.90 12.05
N GLU A 225 -7.26 -25.86 12.96
CA GLU A 225 -6.89 -25.60 14.36
C GLU A 225 -5.52 -24.90 14.44
N LYS A 226 -4.53 -25.40 13.70
CA LYS A 226 -3.19 -24.78 13.66
C LYS A 226 -3.16 -23.44 12.93
N LEU A 227 -3.99 -23.23 11.92
CA LEU A 227 -4.12 -21.94 11.23
C LEU A 227 -4.92 -20.91 12.04
N ALA A 228 -5.74 -21.34 12.99
CA ALA A 228 -6.43 -20.44 13.93
C ALA A 228 -5.52 -19.95 15.07
N ASP A 229 -4.46 -20.71 15.36
CA ASP A 229 -3.46 -20.40 16.40
C ASP A 229 -2.30 -19.48 15.91
N ILE A 230 -2.30 -19.09 14.63
CA ILE A 230 -1.29 -18.23 13.99
C ILE A 230 -1.90 -16.86 13.69
#